data_AF-A0A7X6XTT8-F1
#
_entry.id   AF-A0A7X6XTT8-F1
#
_cell.length_a   1.000
_cell.length_b   1.000
_cell.length_c   1.000
_cell.angle_alpha   90.00
_cell.angle_beta   90.00
_cell.angle_gamma   90.00
#
_symmetry.space_group_name_H-M   'P 1'
#
loop_
_entity.id
_entity.type
_entity.pdbx_description
1 polymer ?
#
loop_
_entity_poly.entity_id
_entity_poly.type
_entity_poly.pdbx_seq_one_letter_code
_entity_poly.pdbx_strand_id
1 'polypeptide(L)'
;MTQPVFRAHFVLAVLLLAAVLPAVAGQTAIPPAAANLARAGTARSWLPTSQPSPYAPAERANDGDPFSFWASTEPTLDPPKDLGIEWSRPRRIGSVLVRFYSLGYQLARDGWSLEAQVGGQWRKLKATLSGADCEWWTFRFPPVSTRAVRLVITRYAENRPAISEFEVYAGKPPRPRYRRPPLLDGAFWAFHYPHWAERFATEQALAAEVAVAHRVGLDTLILYTGEAPDGSFGTVVPDTVFPQAECWRGRDPLAAILTAADRLRLRVYLSDAPPAGTLGTPDPTTGAALEQRLYEYRRQLLTRYGHHRSLVGYYLNYECVPDNTGNNPTLPARKAEELAAFVKGVLPRLQVIQPVGLYRWRDTPDAPWHPVTPVELRRFWRPFLATAPHIDAYLVIDGVGTGLAPLAYTDQAQACLRALCDEQGKEMWTDVECAEMGQRYVFYTIGRLVPSLEVAARHASRIVAFDYINYLSPNNGREPSRRLYEGYAAYRRRLARR
;
A
#
# COMPACT_ATOMS: atom_id res chain seq x y z
N MET A 1 -60.10 14.06 52.22
CA MET A 1 -59.97 15.21 51.31
C MET A 1 -59.17 14.73 50.10
N THR A 2 -59.79 13.94 49.21
CA THR A 2 -60.38 14.34 47.92
C THR A 2 -59.35 14.84 46.90
N GLN A 3 -59.08 13.97 45.90
CA GLN A 3 -58.47 14.32 44.62
C GLN A 3 -59.24 15.43 43.88
N PRO A 4 -58.59 16.08 42.90
CA PRO A 4 -59.04 15.92 41.51
C PRO A 4 -57.83 15.67 40.56
N VAL A 5 -57.85 14.71 39.64
CA VAL A 5 -58.52 14.72 38.32
C VAL A 5 -58.18 15.96 37.48
N PHE A 6 -57.25 15.80 36.52
CA PHE A 6 -57.30 16.55 35.27
C PHE A 6 -57.05 15.61 34.09
N ARG A 7 -58.09 15.50 33.26
CA ARG A 7 -58.11 14.80 31.98
C ARG A 7 -57.47 15.69 30.91
N ALA A 8 -56.76 15.00 30.01
CA ALA A 8 -56.59 15.19 28.57
C ALA A 8 -56.93 16.56 27.96
N HIS A 9 -56.01 17.10 27.15
CA HIS A 9 -56.21 17.59 25.77
C HIS A 9 -54.82 17.73 25.12
N PHE A 10 -54.22 16.63 24.65
CA PHE A 10 -53.07 16.68 23.75
C PHE A 10 -53.62 16.66 22.32
N VAL A 11 -53.73 17.85 21.72
CA VAL A 11 -54.08 18.00 20.31
C VAL A 11 -52.86 17.63 19.48
N LEU A 12 -53.05 16.57 18.71
CA LEU A 12 -52.16 16.05 17.69
C LEU A 12 -52.05 17.07 16.53
N ALA A 13 -51.00 17.87 16.51
CA ALA A 13 -50.64 18.66 15.33
C ALA A 13 -49.61 17.90 14.49
N VAL A 14 -50.08 16.97 13.68
CA VAL A 14 -49.32 16.41 12.55
C VAL A 14 -49.24 17.49 11.49
N LEU A 15 -48.19 18.31 11.54
CA LEU A 15 -47.80 19.16 10.42
C LEU A 15 -47.17 18.27 9.35
N LEU A 16 -47.98 17.92 8.36
CA LEU A 16 -47.58 17.47 7.03
C LEU A 16 -46.71 18.55 6.37
N LEU A 17 -45.40 18.53 6.67
CA LEU A 17 -44.41 19.12 5.76
C LEU A 17 -44.19 18.12 4.62
N ALA A 18 -45.05 18.22 3.60
CA ALA A 18 -44.75 17.72 2.27
C ALA A 18 -43.60 18.57 1.70
N ALA A 19 -42.36 18.23 2.07
CA ALA A 19 -41.20 18.73 1.39
C ALA A 19 -41.25 18.21 -0.05
N VAL A 20 -41.51 19.13 -0.99
CA VAL A 20 -41.26 18.93 -2.41
C VAL A 20 -39.76 18.74 -2.56
N LEU A 21 -39.30 17.49 -2.46
CA LEU A 21 -37.95 17.13 -2.88
C LEU A 21 -37.90 17.34 -4.40
N PRO A 22 -37.00 18.20 -4.92
CA PRO A 22 -36.79 18.26 -6.35
C PRO A 22 -36.35 16.86 -6.79
N ALA A 23 -37.09 16.27 -7.72
CA ALA A 23 -36.69 15.06 -8.39
C ALA A 23 -35.27 15.30 -8.93
N VAL A 24 -34.28 14.59 -8.38
CA VAL A 24 -32.91 14.56 -8.88
C VAL A 24 -32.96 13.81 -10.21
N ALA A 25 -33.41 14.51 -11.25
CA ALA A 25 -33.36 14.07 -12.62
C ALA A 25 -31.89 14.05 -13.05
N GLY A 26 -31.41 12.85 -13.41
CA GLY A 26 -30.14 12.71 -14.11
C GLY A 26 -28.97 12.15 -13.29
N GLN A 27 -29.16 11.11 -12.48
CA GLN A 27 -28.09 10.12 -12.38
C GLN A 27 -27.97 9.45 -13.75
N THR A 28 -27.12 9.98 -14.62
CA THR A 28 -26.69 9.28 -15.83
C THR A 28 -26.20 7.91 -15.39
N ALA A 29 -26.92 6.86 -15.78
CA ALA A 29 -26.54 5.49 -15.51
C ALA A 29 -25.08 5.32 -15.94
N ILE A 30 -24.22 5.01 -14.97
CA ILE A 30 -22.80 4.82 -15.25
C ILE A 30 -22.72 3.69 -16.29
N PRO A 31 -22.05 3.91 -17.43
CA PRO A 31 -21.92 2.86 -18.43
C PRO A 31 -21.35 1.60 -17.77
N PRO A 32 -21.89 0.41 -18.06
CA PRO A 32 -21.36 -0.82 -17.50
C PRO A 32 -19.86 -0.91 -17.81
N ALA A 33 -19.07 -1.30 -16.81
CA ALA A 33 -17.64 -1.51 -17.00
C ALA A 33 -17.42 -2.48 -18.17
N ALA A 34 -16.38 -2.23 -18.99
CA ALA A 34 -16.05 -3.11 -20.10
C ALA A 34 -15.85 -4.55 -19.56
N ALA A 35 -16.66 -5.49 -20.04
CA ALA A 35 -16.61 -6.87 -19.58
C ALA A 35 -15.27 -7.53 -19.98
N ASN A 36 -14.63 -8.21 -19.02
CA ASN A 36 -13.49 -9.07 -19.28
C ASN A 36 -13.99 -10.34 -20.01
N LEU A 37 -13.74 -10.40 -21.32
CA LEU A 37 -14.15 -11.49 -22.20
C LEU A 37 -13.42 -12.80 -21.89
N ALA A 38 -12.27 -12.75 -21.21
CA ALA A 38 -11.52 -13.94 -20.83
C ALA A 38 -12.32 -14.86 -19.90
N ARG A 39 -13.16 -14.30 -19.03
CA ARG A 39 -14.02 -15.06 -18.10
C ARG A 39 -15.06 -15.95 -18.77
N ALA A 40 -15.38 -15.66 -20.04
CA ALA A 40 -16.32 -16.45 -20.84
C ALA A 40 -15.61 -17.38 -21.83
N GLY A 41 -14.28 -17.48 -21.75
CA GLY A 41 -13.46 -18.38 -22.56
C GLY A 41 -12.73 -19.40 -21.69
N THR A 42 -11.99 -20.27 -22.35
CA THR A 42 -11.14 -21.29 -21.71
C THR A 42 -9.69 -20.87 -21.91
N ALA A 43 -8.94 -20.72 -20.82
CA ALA A 43 -7.51 -20.49 -20.93
C ALA A 43 -6.80 -21.78 -21.35
N ARG A 44 -5.84 -21.65 -22.27
CA ARG A 44 -5.14 -22.80 -22.86
C ARG A 44 -3.75 -22.41 -23.37
N SER A 45 -2.89 -23.41 -23.46
CA SER A 45 -1.62 -23.37 -24.20
C SER A 45 -1.71 -24.28 -25.44
N TRP A 46 -1.16 -23.84 -26.58
CA TRP A 46 -1.19 -24.59 -27.84
C TRP A 46 0.17 -25.10 -28.27
N LEU A 47 1.25 -24.48 -27.82
CA LEU A 47 2.60 -24.95 -28.13
C LEU A 47 2.90 -26.22 -27.32
N PRO A 48 3.52 -27.25 -27.95
CA PRO A 48 3.94 -28.45 -27.24
C PRO A 48 4.90 -28.17 -26.08
N THR A 49 5.66 -27.08 -26.20
CA THR A 49 6.57 -26.59 -25.17
C THR A 49 5.86 -25.96 -23.98
N SER A 50 4.54 -25.79 -24.01
CA SER A 50 3.79 -25.00 -23.02
C SER A 50 2.88 -25.85 -22.16
N GLN A 51 3.28 -27.11 -21.89
CA GLN A 51 2.46 -27.98 -21.08
C GLN A 51 2.32 -27.36 -19.68
N PRO A 52 1.08 -27.18 -19.20
CA PRO A 52 0.85 -26.60 -17.88
C PRO A 52 1.45 -27.49 -16.81
N SER A 53 2.04 -26.88 -15.79
CA SER A 53 2.33 -27.61 -14.55
C SER A 53 1.01 -28.10 -13.93
N PRO A 54 0.93 -29.32 -13.39
CA PRO A 54 -0.26 -29.78 -12.65
C PRO A 54 -0.67 -28.83 -11.52
N TYR A 55 0.31 -28.09 -10.97
CA TYR A 55 0.11 -27.13 -9.88
C TYR A 55 -0.19 -25.71 -10.35
N ALA A 56 -0.07 -25.41 -11.65
CA ALA A 56 -0.27 -24.07 -12.22
C ALA A 56 -0.87 -24.16 -13.64
N PRO A 57 -2.08 -24.75 -13.78
CA PRO A 57 -2.67 -25.00 -15.09
C PRO A 57 -3.18 -23.74 -15.77
N ALA A 58 -3.51 -23.81 -17.06
CA ALA A 58 -3.84 -22.64 -17.88
C ALA A 58 -5.09 -21.90 -17.36
N GLU A 59 -6.07 -22.64 -16.86
CA GLU A 59 -7.35 -22.15 -16.34
C GLU A 59 -7.17 -21.18 -15.16
N ARG A 60 -6.05 -21.27 -14.44
CA ARG A 60 -5.73 -20.33 -13.37
C ARG A 60 -5.49 -18.91 -13.88
N ALA A 61 -5.04 -18.75 -15.11
CA ALA A 61 -4.82 -17.42 -15.66
C ALA A 61 -6.13 -16.69 -16.03
N ASN A 62 -7.30 -17.29 -15.90
CA ASN A 62 -8.56 -16.58 -16.15
C ASN A 62 -9.68 -16.93 -15.15
N ASP A 63 -9.35 -17.38 -13.94
CA ASP A 63 -10.33 -17.73 -12.90
C ASP A 63 -10.77 -16.53 -12.04
N GLY A 64 -9.96 -15.47 -11.98
CA GLY A 64 -10.22 -14.25 -11.22
C GLY A 64 -9.68 -14.24 -9.82
N ASP A 65 -8.89 -15.26 -9.50
CA ASP A 65 -8.10 -15.34 -8.30
C ASP A 65 -6.67 -14.91 -8.62
N PRO A 66 -6.23 -13.71 -8.22
CA PRO A 66 -4.85 -13.28 -8.47
C PRO A 66 -3.82 -14.16 -7.74
N PHE A 67 -4.21 -14.95 -6.73
CA PHE A 67 -3.35 -15.90 -6.00
C PHE A 67 -3.09 -17.20 -6.77
N SER A 68 -3.90 -17.46 -7.78
CA SER A 68 -3.68 -18.53 -8.72
C SER A 68 -2.79 -18.01 -9.86
N PHE A 69 -2.10 -18.91 -10.55
CA PHE A 69 -1.34 -18.54 -11.73
C PHE A 69 -1.17 -19.73 -12.66
N TRP A 70 -0.99 -19.43 -13.93
CA TRP A 70 -0.40 -20.33 -14.90
C TRP A 70 1.12 -20.22 -14.86
N ALA A 71 1.79 -21.35 -14.91
CA ALA A 71 3.21 -21.43 -15.20
C ALA A 71 3.48 -22.64 -16.10
N SER A 72 4.30 -22.46 -17.12
CA SER A 72 4.77 -23.56 -17.95
C SER A 72 6.15 -24.03 -17.49
N THR A 73 6.23 -25.29 -17.09
CA THR A 73 7.48 -25.96 -16.68
C THR A 73 7.84 -27.17 -17.54
N GLU A 74 6.91 -27.64 -18.37
CA GLU A 74 7.02 -28.90 -19.12
C GLU A 74 6.90 -28.65 -20.63
N PRO A 75 7.60 -29.44 -21.48
CA PRO A 75 8.61 -30.44 -21.17
C PRO A 75 10.00 -29.84 -20.89
N THR A 76 10.17 -28.53 -21.12
CA THR A 76 11.40 -27.79 -20.83
C THR A 76 11.05 -26.47 -20.14
N LEU A 77 12.04 -25.79 -19.58
CA LEU A 77 11.87 -24.39 -19.17
C LEU A 77 12.04 -23.42 -20.35
N ASP A 78 12.52 -23.88 -21.50
CA ASP A 78 12.91 -23.00 -22.60
C ASP A 78 11.70 -22.41 -23.36
N PRO A 79 11.80 -21.14 -23.81
CA PRO A 79 10.86 -20.58 -24.77
C PRO A 79 11.01 -21.27 -26.15
N PRO A 80 9.99 -21.21 -27.03
CA PRO A 80 8.78 -20.43 -26.87
C PRO A 80 7.78 -21.08 -25.92
N LYS A 81 7.07 -20.26 -25.13
CA LYS A 81 5.86 -20.66 -24.39
C LYS A 81 4.63 -19.95 -24.93
N ASP A 82 3.42 -20.45 -24.71
CA ASP A 82 2.20 -19.71 -24.98
C ASP A 82 1.12 -19.93 -23.93
N LEU A 83 0.33 -18.89 -23.74
CA LEU A 83 -0.90 -18.89 -22.96
C LEU A 83 -1.89 -17.95 -23.65
N GLY A 84 -3.16 -18.33 -23.65
CA GLY A 84 -4.20 -17.50 -24.22
C GLY A 84 -5.59 -17.97 -23.86
N ILE A 85 -6.58 -17.38 -24.50
CA ILE A 85 -8.00 -17.67 -24.30
C ILE A 85 -8.60 -18.17 -25.61
N GLU A 86 -9.39 -19.24 -25.51
CA GLU A 86 -10.26 -19.77 -26.57
C GLU A 86 -11.73 -19.53 -26.23
N TRP A 87 -12.55 -19.18 -27.22
CA TRP A 87 -14.00 -19.04 -27.08
C TRP A 87 -14.72 -20.00 -28.03
N SER A 88 -15.87 -20.50 -27.56
CA SER A 88 -16.76 -21.35 -28.38
C SER A 88 -17.28 -20.65 -29.64
N ARG A 89 -17.31 -19.30 -29.67
CA ARG A 89 -17.71 -18.49 -30.82
C ARG A 89 -16.77 -17.29 -30.97
N PRO A 90 -16.55 -16.77 -32.19
CA PRO A 90 -15.71 -15.60 -32.40
C PRO A 90 -16.14 -14.41 -31.53
N ARG A 91 -15.17 -13.74 -30.92
CA ARG A 91 -15.34 -12.50 -30.15
C ARG A 91 -14.57 -11.38 -30.82
N ARG A 92 -15.14 -10.18 -30.80
CA ARG A 92 -14.44 -8.96 -31.20
C ARG A 92 -13.61 -8.45 -30.02
N ILE A 93 -12.30 -8.43 -30.18
CA ILE A 93 -11.33 -8.04 -29.15
C ILE A 93 -10.43 -6.91 -29.65
N GLY A 94 -9.93 -6.06 -28.77
CA GLY A 94 -9.07 -4.91 -29.10
C GLY A 94 -7.96 -4.63 -28.08
N SER A 95 -7.96 -5.33 -26.95
CA SER A 95 -6.83 -5.31 -26.01
C SER A 95 -6.74 -6.58 -25.19
N VAL A 96 -5.53 -6.82 -24.68
CA VAL A 96 -5.21 -7.87 -23.71
C VAL A 96 -4.46 -7.22 -22.55
N LEU A 97 -4.85 -7.54 -21.32
CA LEU A 97 -4.12 -7.16 -20.11
C LEU A 97 -3.59 -8.44 -19.47
N VAL A 98 -2.29 -8.48 -19.22
CA VAL A 98 -1.59 -9.62 -18.62
C VAL A 98 -1.03 -9.18 -17.29
N ARG A 99 -1.36 -9.90 -16.22
CA ARG A 99 -0.77 -9.73 -14.89
C ARG A 99 0.19 -10.88 -14.63
N PHE A 100 1.42 -10.53 -14.29
CA PHE A 100 2.43 -11.49 -13.88
C PHE A 100 2.33 -11.75 -12.38
N TYR A 101 2.78 -12.93 -11.97
CA TYR A 101 2.82 -13.34 -10.56
C TYR A 101 3.69 -12.40 -9.73
N SER A 102 4.85 -11.99 -10.27
CA SER A 102 5.67 -10.92 -9.73
C SER A 102 6.61 -10.36 -10.79
N LEU A 103 7.33 -9.28 -10.47
CA LEU A 103 8.31 -8.67 -11.38
C LEU A 103 9.34 -9.67 -11.95
N GLY A 104 9.76 -10.66 -11.15
CA GLY A 104 10.76 -11.66 -11.56
C GLY A 104 10.23 -12.65 -12.60
N TYR A 105 8.92 -12.76 -12.79
CA TYR A 105 8.25 -13.71 -13.69
C TYR A 105 7.77 -13.07 -15.00
N GLN A 106 8.27 -11.87 -15.31
CA GLN A 106 7.92 -11.15 -16.53
C GLN A 106 8.67 -11.64 -17.77
N LEU A 107 8.17 -11.20 -18.92
CA LEU A 107 8.80 -11.45 -20.22
C LEU A 107 9.88 -10.40 -20.48
N ALA A 108 10.85 -10.72 -21.33
CA ALA A 108 11.70 -9.68 -21.89
C ALA A 108 10.85 -8.72 -22.75
N ARG A 109 11.20 -7.43 -22.79
CA ARG A 109 10.44 -6.39 -23.52
C ARG A 109 10.25 -6.67 -25.02
N ASP A 110 11.17 -7.41 -25.61
CA ASP A 110 11.22 -7.88 -27.00
C ASP A 110 10.98 -9.41 -27.11
N GLY A 111 10.68 -10.07 -25.99
CA GLY A 111 10.52 -11.51 -25.84
C GLY A 111 9.09 -12.00 -26.01
N TRP A 112 8.27 -11.39 -26.87
CA TRP A 112 6.86 -11.75 -27.01
C TRP A 112 6.29 -11.53 -28.42
N SER A 113 5.20 -12.25 -28.72
CA SER A 113 4.33 -12.07 -29.89
C SER A 113 2.88 -12.27 -29.44
N LEU A 114 2.03 -11.26 -29.61
CA LEU A 114 0.59 -11.41 -29.38
C LEU A 114 -0.07 -11.87 -30.68
N GLU A 115 -0.84 -12.95 -30.63
CA GLU A 115 -1.41 -13.60 -31.82
C GLU A 115 -2.91 -13.86 -31.64
N ALA A 116 -3.66 -13.81 -32.74
CA ALA A 116 -5.06 -14.21 -32.77
C ALA A 116 -5.32 -15.21 -33.89
N GLN A 117 -6.28 -16.10 -33.68
CA GLN A 117 -6.69 -17.08 -34.67
C GLN A 117 -7.69 -16.47 -35.66
N VAL A 118 -7.30 -16.26 -36.91
CA VAL A 118 -8.12 -15.67 -37.97
C VAL A 118 -8.16 -16.62 -39.16
N GLY A 119 -9.35 -17.10 -39.52
CA GLY A 119 -9.50 -18.11 -40.57
C GLY A 119 -8.81 -19.44 -40.22
N GLY A 120 -8.81 -19.82 -38.94
CA GLY A 120 -8.15 -21.05 -38.44
C GLY A 120 -6.63 -20.93 -38.27
N GLN A 121 -6.00 -19.85 -38.74
CA GLN A 121 -4.56 -19.64 -38.66
C GLN A 121 -4.19 -18.62 -37.60
N TRP A 122 -3.08 -18.85 -36.88
CA TRP A 122 -2.50 -17.85 -35.98
C TRP A 122 -1.89 -16.71 -36.77
N ARG A 123 -2.26 -15.48 -36.43
CA ARG A 123 -1.70 -14.26 -37.02
C ARG A 123 -1.21 -13.34 -35.94
N LYS A 124 0.01 -12.81 -36.12
CA LYS A 124 0.59 -11.80 -35.23
C LYS A 124 -0.23 -10.51 -35.29
N LEU A 125 -0.57 -10.00 -34.11
CA LEU A 125 -1.24 -8.73 -33.94
C LEU A 125 -0.22 -7.60 -33.86
N LYS A 126 -0.48 -6.50 -34.56
CA LYS A 126 0.30 -5.27 -34.43
C LYS A 126 -0.12 -4.53 -33.16
N ALA A 127 0.42 -4.95 -32.02
CA ALA A 127 0.08 -4.42 -30.71
C ALA A 127 1.05 -3.32 -30.23
N THR A 128 0.51 -2.32 -29.56
CA THR A 128 1.27 -1.38 -28.74
C THR A 128 1.25 -1.85 -27.29
N LEU A 129 2.43 -1.94 -26.66
CA LEU A 129 2.61 -2.32 -25.27
C LEU A 129 2.71 -1.09 -24.37
N SER A 130 2.09 -1.18 -23.18
CA SER A 130 2.23 -0.22 -22.08
C SER A 130 2.33 -0.97 -20.76
N GLY A 131 3.01 -0.39 -19.76
CA GLY A 131 3.21 -1.05 -18.45
C GLY A 131 4.40 -2.03 -18.40
N ALA A 132 5.32 -2.00 -19.38
CA ALA A 132 6.43 -2.95 -19.47
C ALA A 132 7.49 -2.83 -18.34
N ASP A 133 7.34 -1.87 -17.43
CA ASP A 133 8.19 -1.67 -16.24
C ASP A 133 7.52 -2.18 -14.95
N CYS A 134 6.37 -2.82 -15.07
CA CYS A 134 5.58 -3.27 -13.93
C CYS A 134 4.97 -4.65 -14.17
N GLU A 135 4.37 -5.22 -13.12
CA GLU A 135 3.81 -6.57 -13.16
C GLU A 135 2.60 -6.69 -14.10
N TRP A 136 2.05 -5.59 -14.62
CA TRP A 136 0.87 -5.61 -15.48
C TRP A 136 1.15 -4.98 -16.85
N TRP A 137 0.99 -5.76 -17.89
CA TRP A 137 1.22 -5.34 -19.26
C TRP A 137 -0.10 -5.22 -19.99
N THR A 138 -0.30 -4.09 -20.67
CA THR A 138 -1.48 -3.88 -21.52
C THR A 138 -1.04 -3.78 -22.98
N PHE A 139 -1.57 -4.70 -23.78
CA PHE A 139 -1.45 -4.74 -25.23
C PHE A 139 -2.69 -4.15 -25.87
N ARG A 140 -2.54 -3.21 -26.81
CA ARG A 140 -3.64 -2.64 -27.60
C ARG A 140 -3.39 -2.80 -29.08
N PHE A 141 -4.42 -3.17 -29.83
CA PHE A 141 -4.31 -3.46 -31.27
C PHE A 141 -5.64 -3.11 -31.97
N PRO A 142 -5.63 -2.95 -33.32
CA PRO A 142 -6.86 -2.77 -34.08
C PRO A 142 -7.84 -3.92 -33.80
N PRO A 143 -9.14 -3.66 -33.55
CA PRO A 143 -10.07 -4.71 -33.16
C PRO A 143 -10.15 -5.85 -34.19
N VAL A 144 -10.08 -7.09 -33.71
CA VAL A 144 -10.14 -8.31 -34.51
C VAL A 144 -11.27 -9.22 -34.02
N SER A 145 -11.96 -9.88 -34.94
CA SER A 145 -12.90 -10.97 -34.61
C SER A 145 -12.16 -12.30 -34.65
N THR A 146 -12.09 -13.00 -33.53
CA THR A 146 -11.31 -14.25 -33.41
C THR A 146 -11.94 -15.22 -32.42
N ARG A 147 -11.68 -16.53 -32.60
CA ARG A 147 -12.03 -17.57 -31.62
C ARG A 147 -10.95 -17.79 -30.57
N ALA A 148 -9.73 -17.32 -30.79
CA ALA A 148 -8.66 -17.48 -29.82
C ALA A 148 -7.62 -16.37 -29.92
N VAL A 149 -7.08 -15.95 -28.78
CA VAL A 149 -5.95 -15.01 -28.68
C VAL A 149 -4.92 -15.61 -27.75
N ARG A 150 -3.63 -15.47 -28.06
CA ARG A 150 -2.53 -15.95 -27.22
C ARG A 150 -1.38 -14.97 -27.17
N LEU A 151 -0.65 -15.03 -26.07
CA LEU A 151 0.67 -14.44 -25.92
C LEU A 151 1.70 -15.55 -26.08
N VAL A 152 2.49 -15.47 -27.16
CA VAL A 152 3.68 -16.30 -27.35
C VAL A 152 4.86 -15.60 -26.70
N ILE A 153 5.53 -16.30 -25.80
CA ILE A 153 6.65 -15.84 -24.99
C ILE A 153 7.91 -16.42 -25.61
N THR A 154 8.75 -15.58 -26.20
CA THR A 154 9.97 -15.99 -26.91
C THR A 154 11.24 -15.74 -26.10
N ARG A 155 11.19 -14.90 -25.06
CA ARG A 155 12.31 -14.68 -24.13
C ARG A 155 11.81 -14.19 -22.77
N TYR A 156 12.46 -14.67 -21.72
CA TYR A 156 12.17 -14.28 -20.34
C TYR A 156 13.00 -13.07 -19.92
N ALA A 157 12.51 -12.28 -18.97
CA ALA A 157 13.32 -11.22 -18.37
C ALA A 157 14.34 -11.79 -17.39
N GLU A 158 13.88 -12.64 -16.47
CA GLU A 158 14.70 -13.22 -15.41
C GLU A 158 14.33 -14.68 -15.17
N ASN A 159 13.11 -14.95 -14.70
CA ASN A 159 12.62 -16.31 -14.46
C ASN A 159 11.64 -16.77 -15.56
N ARG A 160 11.28 -18.06 -15.52
CA ARG A 160 10.15 -18.59 -16.30
C ARG A 160 8.90 -17.72 -16.12
N PRO A 161 8.00 -17.63 -17.10
CA PRO A 161 6.80 -16.82 -16.97
C PRO A 161 5.83 -17.44 -15.99
N ALA A 162 5.21 -16.60 -15.17
CA ALA A 162 4.05 -16.95 -14.37
C ALA A 162 3.01 -15.82 -14.52
N ILE A 163 1.84 -16.18 -15.05
CA ILE A 163 0.76 -15.25 -15.35
C ILE A 163 -0.38 -15.54 -14.39
N SER A 164 -0.69 -14.58 -13.51
CA SER A 164 -1.82 -14.68 -12.60
C SER A 164 -3.14 -14.39 -13.31
N GLU A 165 -3.16 -13.41 -14.22
CA GLU A 165 -4.39 -13.08 -14.95
C GLU A 165 -4.10 -12.72 -16.42
N PHE A 166 -4.91 -13.25 -17.32
CA PHE A 166 -4.95 -13.00 -18.75
C PHE A 166 -6.34 -12.47 -19.11
N GLU A 167 -6.49 -11.16 -19.09
CA GLU A 167 -7.76 -10.48 -19.33
C GLU A 167 -7.87 -10.03 -20.80
N VAL A 168 -9.08 -10.11 -21.37
CA VAL A 168 -9.32 -9.74 -22.79
C VAL A 168 -10.51 -8.80 -22.88
N TYR A 169 -10.38 -7.73 -23.68
CA TYR A 169 -11.41 -6.72 -23.81
C TYR A 169 -11.71 -6.36 -25.27
N ALA A 170 -12.97 -6.02 -25.57
CA ALA A 170 -13.40 -5.53 -26.89
C ALA A 170 -12.77 -4.18 -27.27
N GLY A 171 -12.55 -3.33 -26.26
CA GLY A 171 -11.95 -2.01 -26.39
C GLY A 171 -10.79 -1.84 -25.43
N LYS A 172 -10.75 -0.71 -24.72
CA LYS A 172 -9.77 -0.47 -23.65
C LYS A 172 -10.15 -1.28 -22.40
N PRO A 173 -9.19 -1.84 -21.65
CA PRO A 173 -9.48 -2.40 -20.33
C PRO A 173 -10.12 -1.31 -19.46
N PRO A 174 -11.07 -1.67 -18.57
CA PRO A 174 -11.62 -0.70 -17.63
C PRO A 174 -10.46 -0.06 -16.88
N ARG A 175 -10.47 1.28 -16.83
CA ARG A 175 -9.55 1.97 -15.91
C ARG A 175 -9.93 1.53 -14.50
N PRO A 176 -8.96 1.20 -13.64
CA PRO A 176 -9.27 1.01 -12.24
C PRO A 176 -9.97 2.28 -11.72
N ARG A 177 -11.04 2.11 -10.94
CA ARG A 177 -11.67 3.23 -10.27
C ARG A 177 -10.77 3.62 -9.10
N TYR A 178 -10.19 4.80 -9.19
CA TYR A 178 -9.42 5.35 -8.09
C TYR A 178 -10.35 6.14 -7.17
N ARG A 179 -10.22 5.95 -5.86
CA ARG A 179 -10.86 6.80 -4.85
C ARG A 179 -10.22 8.20 -4.82
N ARG A 180 -8.96 8.29 -5.24
CA ARG A 180 -8.17 9.52 -5.29
C ARG A 180 -7.10 9.47 -6.39
N PRO A 181 -6.46 10.58 -6.77
CA PRO A 181 -5.30 10.53 -7.65
C PRO A 181 -4.20 9.62 -7.07
N PRO A 182 -3.49 8.84 -7.91
CA PRO A 182 -2.37 8.01 -7.48
C PRO A 182 -1.12 8.85 -7.19
N LEU A 183 -1.19 9.67 -6.14
CA LEU A 183 -0.14 10.57 -5.70
C LEU A 183 0.17 10.33 -4.22
N LEU A 184 1.45 10.37 -3.88
CA LEU A 184 1.90 10.48 -2.49
C LEU A 184 1.37 11.77 -1.87
N ASP A 185 0.74 11.64 -0.71
CA ASP A 185 0.43 12.72 0.22
C ASP A 185 1.62 12.98 1.14
N GLY A 186 2.38 11.94 1.49
CA GLY A 186 3.47 12.07 2.45
C GLY A 186 4.54 11.02 2.34
N ALA A 187 5.44 11.01 3.31
CA ALA A 187 6.48 10.00 3.41
C ALA A 187 7.07 9.93 4.82
N PHE A 188 7.65 8.76 5.12
CA PHE A 188 8.47 8.54 6.30
C PHE A 188 9.84 9.20 6.18
N TRP A 189 10.35 9.67 7.31
CA TRP A 189 11.69 10.20 7.47
C TRP A 189 12.39 9.39 8.57
N ALA A 190 13.14 8.37 8.17
CA ALA A 190 14.04 7.65 9.06
C ALA A 190 15.38 8.38 9.16
N PHE A 191 15.37 9.58 9.74
CA PHE A 191 16.53 10.49 9.75
C PHE A 191 17.41 10.35 11.00
N HIS A 192 17.15 9.38 11.87
CA HIS A 192 17.90 9.18 13.12
C HIS A 192 19.33 8.66 12.90
N TYR A 193 19.67 8.15 11.71
CA TYR A 193 21.00 7.60 11.41
C TYR A 193 22.12 8.66 11.35
N PRO A 194 23.36 8.34 11.79
CA PRO A 194 24.47 9.30 11.87
C PRO A 194 24.80 10.05 10.57
N HIS A 195 24.77 9.36 9.42
CA HIS A 195 25.09 9.98 8.13
C HIS A 195 24.09 11.08 7.72
N TRP A 196 22.87 11.08 8.28
CA TRP A 196 21.92 12.17 8.07
C TRP A 196 22.26 13.41 8.88
N ALA A 197 22.84 13.25 10.07
CA ALA A 197 23.32 14.39 10.84
C ALA A 197 24.47 15.12 10.14
N GLU A 198 25.38 14.36 9.51
CA GLU A 198 26.45 14.92 8.68
C GLU A 198 25.90 15.59 7.41
N ARG A 199 24.97 14.91 6.73
CA ARG A 199 24.40 15.42 5.48
C ARG A 199 23.58 16.69 5.69
N PHE A 200 22.80 16.71 6.77
CA PHE A 200 22.00 17.84 7.21
C PHE A 200 22.65 18.46 8.44
N ALA A 201 23.88 18.95 8.26
CA ALA A 201 24.75 19.49 9.31
C ALA A 201 24.14 20.63 10.14
N THR A 202 23.08 21.27 9.66
CA THR A 202 22.40 22.38 10.36
C THR A 202 20.89 22.22 10.37
N GLU A 203 20.25 22.85 11.35
CA GLU A 203 18.80 22.98 11.48
C GLU A 203 18.20 23.69 10.25
N GLN A 204 18.95 24.63 9.68
CA GLN A 204 18.56 25.32 8.44
C GLN A 204 18.53 24.37 7.24
N ALA A 205 19.47 23.42 7.14
CA ALA A 205 19.48 22.41 6.08
C ALA A 205 18.26 21.48 6.20
N LEU A 206 17.92 21.04 7.42
CA LEU A 206 16.71 20.24 7.68
C LEU A 206 15.43 21.01 7.34
N ALA A 207 15.32 22.27 7.79
CA ALA A 207 14.18 23.13 7.48
C ALA A 207 14.02 23.36 5.96
N ALA A 208 15.14 23.51 5.24
CA ALA A 208 15.13 23.63 3.79
C ALA A 208 14.66 22.33 3.11
N GLU A 209 15.04 21.17 3.65
CA GLU A 209 14.63 19.87 3.11
C GLU A 209 13.10 19.66 3.20
N VAL A 210 12.47 20.17 4.25
CA VAL A 210 11.00 20.18 4.38
C VAL A 210 10.35 20.92 3.19
N ALA A 211 10.93 22.03 2.75
CA ALA A 211 10.44 22.77 1.58
C ALA A 211 10.66 22.01 0.27
N VAL A 212 11.70 21.17 0.18
CA VAL A 212 11.95 20.31 -0.98
C VAL A 212 10.89 19.20 -1.05
N ALA A 213 10.62 18.52 0.06
CA ALA A 213 9.53 17.54 0.15
C ALA A 213 8.18 18.16 -0.23
N HIS A 214 7.88 19.35 0.28
CA HIS A 214 6.66 20.07 -0.06
C HIS A 214 6.57 20.43 -1.55
N ARG A 215 7.68 20.79 -2.20
CA ARG A 215 7.72 21.18 -3.61
C ARG A 215 7.32 20.03 -4.57
N VAL A 216 7.61 18.78 -4.21
CA VAL A 216 7.11 17.62 -4.97
C VAL A 216 5.67 17.23 -4.61
N GLY A 217 5.07 18.02 -3.71
CA GLY A 217 3.67 18.00 -3.36
C GLY A 217 3.31 17.05 -2.22
N LEU A 218 4.30 16.73 -1.37
CA LEU A 218 4.04 16.10 -0.08
C LEU A 218 3.45 17.14 0.88
N ASP A 219 2.36 16.78 1.56
CA ASP A 219 1.70 17.55 2.61
C ASP A 219 1.83 16.90 3.99
N THR A 220 2.33 15.67 4.07
CA THR A 220 2.40 14.86 5.29
C THR A 220 3.82 14.32 5.51
N LEU A 221 4.34 14.45 6.73
CA LEU A 221 5.63 13.89 7.16
C LEU A 221 5.41 12.94 8.35
N ILE A 222 6.03 11.76 8.32
CA ILE A 222 6.05 10.82 9.45
C ILE A 222 7.49 10.69 9.93
N LEU A 223 7.79 11.14 11.14
CA LEU A 223 9.15 11.35 11.64
C LEU A 223 9.52 10.31 12.68
N TYR A 224 10.56 9.50 12.42
CA TYR A 224 11.13 8.58 13.41
C TYR A 224 12.07 9.34 14.35
N THR A 225 11.75 9.35 15.65
CA THR A 225 12.47 10.18 16.63
C THR A 225 13.55 9.43 17.41
N GLY A 226 13.62 8.10 17.31
CA GLY A 226 14.70 7.32 17.91
C GLY A 226 14.55 5.83 17.65
N GLU A 227 15.67 5.17 17.43
CA GLU A 227 15.82 3.72 17.33
C GLU A 227 17.33 3.41 17.44
N ALA A 228 17.68 2.29 18.07
CA ALA A 228 19.02 1.73 17.95
C ALA A 228 18.94 0.23 17.63
N PRO A 229 19.63 -0.23 16.59
CA PRO A 229 19.60 -1.65 16.16
C PRO A 229 20.10 -2.64 17.20
N ASP A 230 20.87 -2.19 18.19
CA ASP A 230 21.54 -3.02 19.21
C ASP A 230 20.86 -2.96 20.59
N GLY A 231 19.70 -2.31 20.69
CA GLY A 231 18.98 -2.11 21.95
C GLY A 231 19.44 -0.89 22.77
N SER A 232 20.45 -0.13 22.32
CA SER A 232 20.90 1.09 23.00
C SER A 232 20.10 2.33 22.56
N PHE A 233 18.93 2.56 23.18
CA PHE A 233 18.06 3.69 22.80
C PHE A 233 18.78 5.03 22.61
N GLY A 234 18.89 5.48 21.36
CA GLY A 234 19.34 6.81 20.97
C GLY A 234 18.21 7.59 20.33
N THR A 235 18.03 8.84 20.75
CA THR A 235 16.99 9.74 20.20
C THR A 235 17.61 10.95 19.53
N VAL A 236 16.88 11.56 18.58
CA VAL A 236 17.22 12.87 18.02
C VAL A 236 16.79 14.01 18.95
N VAL A 237 16.00 13.72 19.99
CA VAL A 237 15.41 14.69 20.91
C VAL A 237 16.35 14.98 22.07
N PRO A 238 16.71 16.25 22.33
CA PRO A 238 17.56 16.59 23.45
C PRO A 238 16.80 16.49 24.79
N ASP A 239 17.56 16.28 25.87
CA ASP A 239 17.10 16.37 27.26
C ASP A 239 15.89 15.48 27.61
N THR A 240 15.91 14.22 27.15
CA THR A 240 14.88 13.23 27.46
C THR A 240 15.39 12.11 28.37
N VAL A 241 14.49 11.21 28.80
CA VAL A 241 14.84 9.99 29.55
C VAL A 241 15.73 9.01 28.77
N PHE A 242 15.83 9.17 27.44
CA PHE A 242 16.80 8.48 26.61
C PHE A 242 17.93 9.42 26.21
N PRO A 243 19.18 8.93 26.15
CA PRO A 243 20.29 9.75 25.72
C PRO A 243 20.09 10.19 24.26
N GLN A 244 20.42 11.45 23.99
CA GLN A 244 20.48 11.94 22.62
C GLN A 244 21.63 11.21 21.90
N ALA A 245 21.39 10.77 20.67
CA ALA A 245 22.41 10.16 19.83
C ALA A 245 23.55 11.17 19.59
N GLU A 246 24.81 10.70 19.65
CA GLU A 246 26.00 11.55 19.58
C GLU A 246 26.02 12.48 18.37
N CYS A 247 25.61 11.95 17.21
CA CYS A 247 25.54 12.69 15.96
C CYS A 247 24.58 13.89 16.00
N TRP A 248 23.64 13.93 16.95
CA TRP A 248 22.69 15.00 17.16
C TRP A 248 22.97 15.83 18.42
N ARG A 249 24.09 15.60 19.12
CA ARG A 249 24.42 16.23 20.40
C ARG A 249 24.26 17.76 20.34
N GLY A 250 23.45 18.29 21.24
CA GLY A 250 23.23 19.74 21.39
C GLY A 250 22.38 20.37 20.30
N ARG A 251 21.77 19.56 19.43
CA ARG A 251 20.90 20.00 18.34
C ARG A 251 19.45 19.64 18.63
N ASP A 252 18.52 20.37 18.01
CA ASP A 252 17.09 20.06 18.04
C ASP A 252 16.53 19.99 16.60
N PRO A 253 16.79 18.89 15.89
CA PRO A 253 16.37 18.73 14.50
C PRO A 253 14.84 18.70 14.34
N LEU A 254 14.10 18.18 15.34
CA LEU A 254 12.64 18.14 15.29
C LEU A 254 12.02 19.53 15.39
N ALA A 255 12.50 20.40 16.27
CA ALA A 255 12.03 21.78 16.35
C ALA A 255 12.20 22.52 15.02
N ALA A 256 13.33 22.30 14.33
CA ALA A 256 13.60 22.88 13.02
C ALA A 256 12.61 22.40 11.95
N ILE A 257 12.38 21.08 11.89
CA ILE A 257 11.44 20.46 10.94
C ILE A 257 10.00 20.94 11.22
N LEU A 258 9.55 20.91 12.48
CA LEU A 258 8.19 21.32 12.87
C LEU A 258 7.95 22.82 12.62
N THR A 259 8.94 23.67 12.88
CA THR A 259 8.85 25.10 12.58
C THR A 259 8.73 25.35 11.07
N ALA A 260 9.48 24.61 10.25
CA ALA A 260 9.35 24.69 8.79
C ALA A 260 7.99 24.16 8.31
N ALA A 261 7.52 23.05 8.88
CA ALA A 261 6.23 22.45 8.60
C ALA A 261 5.07 23.38 8.97
N ASP A 262 5.13 24.10 10.10
CA ASP A 262 4.13 25.10 10.50
C ASP A 262 3.99 26.20 9.43
N ARG A 263 5.12 26.71 8.92
CA ARG A 263 5.13 27.76 7.88
C ARG A 263 4.51 27.27 6.56
N LEU A 264 4.75 26.02 6.22
CA LEU A 264 4.26 25.38 4.99
C LEU A 264 2.90 24.70 5.15
N ARG A 265 2.32 24.74 6.36
CA ARG A 265 1.04 24.10 6.71
C ARG A 265 1.03 22.59 6.42
N LEU A 266 2.15 21.92 6.67
CA LEU A 266 2.25 20.47 6.56
C LEU A 266 1.63 19.78 7.78
N ARG A 267 1.26 18.52 7.60
CA ARG A 267 0.85 17.57 8.64
C ARG A 267 2.07 16.78 9.08
N VAL A 268 2.37 16.78 10.36
CA VAL A 268 3.48 16.03 10.93
C VAL A 268 2.95 15.02 11.93
N TYR A 269 3.45 13.80 11.80
CA TYR A 269 3.24 12.68 12.71
C TYR A 269 4.57 12.34 13.35
N LEU A 270 4.61 12.38 14.67
CA LEU A 270 5.78 11.90 15.40
C LEU A 270 5.65 10.39 15.65
N SER A 271 6.79 9.73 15.73
CA SER A 271 6.92 8.32 16.00
C SER A 271 8.13 8.07 16.87
N ASP A 272 8.10 7.02 17.68
CA ASP A 272 9.27 6.53 18.39
C ASP A 272 9.43 5.02 18.21
N ALA A 273 10.08 4.35 19.16
CA ALA A 273 10.25 2.90 19.12
C ALA A 273 8.94 2.16 19.42
N PRO A 274 8.81 0.89 19.02
CA PRO A 274 7.68 0.06 19.43
C PRO A 274 7.54 -0.03 20.97
N PRO A 275 6.35 -0.41 21.49
CA PRO A 275 6.20 -0.83 22.89
C PRO A 275 7.23 -1.89 23.29
N ALA A 276 7.67 -1.89 24.54
CA ALA A 276 8.54 -2.94 25.05
C ALA A 276 7.84 -4.30 25.03
N GLY A 277 8.61 -5.38 24.86
CA GLY A 277 8.09 -6.75 24.78
C GLY A 277 7.58 -7.17 23.39
N THR A 278 7.50 -6.27 22.40
CA THR A 278 7.27 -6.65 21.00
C THR A 278 8.58 -6.99 20.26
N LEU A 279 9.73 -6.72 20.89
CA LEU A 279 11.09 -6.95 20.38
C LEU A 279 11.77 -8.19 21.02
N GLY A 280 11.01 -9.08 21.68
CA GLY A 280 11.56 -10.32 22.23
C GLY A 280 12.51 -10.14 23.42
N THR A 281 12.38 -9.07 24.22
CA THR A 281 13.16 -8.91 25.46
C THR A 281 12.94 -10.12 26.39
N PRO A 282 13.97 -10.94 26.68
CA PRO A 282 13.82 -12.21 27.40
C PRO A 282 13.47 -12.06 28.89
N ASP A 283 13.73 -10.90 29.48
CA ASP A 283 13.46 -10.61 30.90
C ASP A 283 12.23 -9.70 31.06
N PRO A 284 11.15 -10.18 31.70
CA PRO A 284 9.95 -9.38 32.02
C PRO A 284 10.24 -8.11 32.84
N THR A 285 11.26 -8.13 33.71
CA THR A 285 11.60 -6.99 34.57
C THR A 285 12.23 -5.86 33.76
N THR A 286 13.19 -6.20 32.91
CA THR A 286 13.79 -5.29 31.93
C THR A 286 12.75 -4.74 30.94
N GLY A 287 11.79 -5.58 30.53
CA GLY A 287 10.69 -5.18 29.66
C GLY A 287 9.78 -4.12 30.30
N ALA A 288 9.37 -4.31 31.56
CA ALA A 288 8.50 -3.36 32.26
C ALA A 288 9.19 -2.00 32.52
N ALA A 289 10.47 -2.02 32.92
CA ALA A 289 11.24 -0.80 33.11
C ALA A 289 11.44 -0.02 31.79
N LEU A 290 11.69 -0.73 30.69
CA LEU A 290 11.78 -0.11 29.37
C LEU A 290 10.43 0.50 28.94
N GLU A 291 9.32 -0.21 29.15
CA GLU A 291 7.98 0.28 28.85
C GLU A 291 7.68 1.60 29.57
N GLN A 292 7.99 1.68 30.87
CA GLN A 292 7.81 2.90 31.65
C GLN A 292 8.65 4.06 31.09
N ARG A 293 9.92 3.81 30.73
CA ARG A 293 10.79 4.82 30.11
C ARG A 293 10.25 5.27 28.75
N LEU A 294 9.69 4.37 27.95
CA LEU A 294 9.05 4.71 26.68
C LEU A 294 7.82 5.61 26.87
N TYR A 295 6.95 5.33 27.85
CA TYR A 295 5.82 6.22 28.17
C TYR A 295 6.29 7.60 28.66
N GLU A 296 7.34 7.66 29.47
CA GLU A 296 7.91 8.94 29.90
C GLU A 296 8.51 9.71 28.73
N TYR A 297 9.26 9.05 27.85
CA TYR A 297 9.79 9.65 26.63
C TYR A 297 8.66 10.22 25.75
N ARG A 298 7.57 9.46 25.55
CA ARG A 298 6.39 9.94 24.81
C ARG A 298 5.76 11.17 25.44
N ARG A 299 5.63 11.20 26.77
CA ARG A 299 5.13 12.38 27.48
C ARG A 299 6.03 13.59 27.25
N GLN A 300 7.35 13.42 27.35
CA GLN A 300 8.34 14.48 27.12
C GLN A 300 8.28 14.98 25.67
N LEU A 301 8.25 14.07 24.70
CA LEU A 301 8.14 14.37 23.26
C LEU A 301 6.87 15.17 22.95
N LEU A 302 5.70 14.68 23.39
CA LEU A 302 4.41 15.31 23.13
C LEU A 302 4.27 16.64 23.88
N THR A 303 4.80 16.76 25.09
CA THR A 303 4.79 18.03 25.84
C THR A 303 5.68 19.07 25.16
N ARG A 304 6.89 18.68 24.76
CA ARG A 304 7.86 19.57 24.12
C ARG A 304 7.34 20.11 22.80
N TYR A 305 6.79 19.26 21.93
CA TYR A 305 6.42 19.64 20.56
C TYR A 305 4.92 19.85 20.35
N GLY A 306 4.07 19.57 21.36
CA GLY A 306 2.61 19.63 21.29
C GLY A 306 2.01 20.98 20.91
N HIS A 307 2.78 22.05 21.02
CA HIS A 307 2.38 23.41 20.68
C HIS A 307 2.46 23.71 19.18
N HIS A 308 3.18 22.91 18.39
CA HIS A 308 3.27 23.08 16.94
C HIS A 308 1.93 22.77 16.25
N ARG A 309 1.53 23.63 15.32
CA ARG A 309 0.25 23.50 14.59
C ARG A 309 0.29 22.36 13.56
N SER A 310 1.47 22.14 12.99
CA SER A 310 1.77 21.06 12.05
C SER A 310 1.76 19.70 12.71
N LEU A 311 2.04 19.60 14.01
CA LEU A 311 1.90 18.34 14.75
C LEU A 311 0.42 17.99 14.84
N VAL A 312 -0.04 17.08 13.98
CA VAL A 312 -1.45 16.68 13.88
C VAL A 312 -1.68 15.23 14.28
N GLY A 313 -0.63 14.45 14.46
CA GLY A 313 -0.79 13.06 14.85
C GLY A 313 0.46 12.39 15.37
N TYR A 314 0.29 11.10 15.61
CA TYR A 314 1.31 10.22 16.14
C TYR A 314 1.19 8.85 15.45
N TYR A 315 2.31 8.32 14.99
CA TYR A 315 2.41 7.02 14.34
C TYR A 315 2.92 5.99 15.36
N LEU A 316 2.15 4.93 15.57
CA LEU A 316 2.54 3.81 16.42
C LEU A 316 3.54 2.98 15.63
N ASN A 317 4.83 3.05 15.93
CA ASN A 317 5.85 2.22 15.29
C ASN A 317 5.80 0.78 15.81
N TYR A 318 4.63 0.17 15.73
CA TYR A 318 4.36 -1.19 16.16
C TYR A 318 3.83 -1.97 14.96
N GLU A 319 4.74 -2.44 14.12
CA GLU A 319 4.41 -3.29 12.97
C GLU A 319 4.00 -4.69 13.45
N CYS A 320 2.70 -4.84 13.73
CA CYS A 320 2.15 -6.11 14.17
C CYS A 320 2.23 -7.14 13.04
N VAL A 321 3.07 -8.15 13.22
CA VAL A 321 3.15 -9.34 12.38
C VAL A 321 2.26 -10.43 13.02
N PRO A 322 1.10 -10.80 12.42
CA PRO A 322 0.16 -11.74 13.03
C PRO A 322 0.78 -13.05 13.53
N ASP A 323 1.74 -13.59 12.77
CA ASP A 323 2.45 -14.82 13.09
C ASP A 323 3.20 -14.77 14.44
N ASN A 324 3.76 -13.61 14.81
CA ASN A 324 4.46 -13.43 16.10
C ASN A 324 3.53 -13.63 17.31
N THR A 325 2.22 -13.71 17.08
CA THR A 325 1.18 -13.89 18.11
C THR A 325 0.36 -15.15 17.89
N GLY A 326 0.84 -16.09 17.05
CA GLY A 326 0.09 -17.29 16.67
C GLY A 326 -1.24 -16.92 15.98
N ASN A 327 -1.24 -15.83 15.21
CA ASN A 327 -2.41 -15.27 14.55
C ASN A 327 -3.56 -14.89 15.50
N ASN A 328 -3.25 -14.60 16.78
CA ASN A 328 -4.21 -14.14 17.76
C ASN A 328 -4.13 -12.61 17.95
N PRO A 329 -5.18 -11.86 17.56
CA PRO A 329 -5.16 -10.40 17.59
C PRO A 329 -5.33 -9.81 19.00
N THR A 330 -5.66 -10.60 20.01
CA THR A 330 -6.09 -10.09 21.33
C THR A 330 -5.02 -9.25 22.03
N LEU A 331 -3.84 -9.83 22.26
CA LEU A 331 -2.72 -9.13 22.90
C LEU A 331 -2.22 -7.93 22.08
N PRO A 332 -1.92 -8.06 20.76
CA PRO A 332 -1.39 -6.95 19.99
C PRO A 332 -2.41 -5.80 19.87
N ALA A 333 -3.71 -6.09 19.72
CA ALA A 333 -4.74 -5.07 19.66
C ALA A 333 -4.87 -4.31 20.98
N ARG A 334 -4.86 -5.01 22.12
CA ARG A 334 -4.86 -4.37 23.44
C ARG A 334 -3.65 -3.46 23.63
N LYS A 335 -2.46 -3.89 23.19
CA LYS A 335 -1.23 -3.08 23.29
C LYS A 335 -1.27 -1.84 22.41
N ALA A 336 -1.77 -1.96 21.19
CA ALA A 336 -1.97 -0.81 20.30
C ALA A 336 -2.99 0.18 20.89
N GLU A 337 -4.07 -0.33 21.48
CA GLU A 337 -5.09 0.48 22.16
C GLU A 337 -4.55 1.19 23.40
N GLU A 338 -3.82 0.51 24.29
CA GLU A 338 -3.18 1.09 25.47
C GLU A 338 -2.30 2.29 25.07
N LEU A 339 -1.51 2.13 24.01
CA LEU A 339 -0.64 3.18 23.50
C LEU A 339 -1.43 4.31 22.82
N ALA A 340 -2.43 3.99 22.00
CA ALA A 340 -3.29 4.98 21.36
C ALA A 340 -4.04 5.85 22.40
N ALA A 341 -4.63 5.21 23.41
CA ALA A 341 -5.31 5.86 24.51
C ALA A 341 -4.36 6.75 25.31
N PHE A 342 -3.12 6.31 25.56
CA PHE A 342 -2.10 7.14 26.21
C PHE A 342 -1.81 8.41 25.40
N VAL A 343 -1.55 8.28 24.10
CA VAL A 343 -1.24 9.44 23.23
C VAL A 343 -2.39 10.44 23.23
N LYS A 344 -3.63 9.95 23.09
CA LYS A 344 -4.84 10.77 23.16
C LYS A 344 -5.04 11.39 24.55
N GLY A 345 -4.65 10.71 25.62
CA GLY A 345 -4.69 11.24 26.98
C GLY A 345 -3.73 12.41 27.21
N VAL A 346 -2.56 12.41 26.54
CA VAL A 346 -1.59 13.52 26.62
C VAL A 346 -1.99 14.67 25.68
N LEU A 347 -2.37 14.37 24.43
CA LEU A 347 -2.81 15.34 23.45
C LEU A 347 -4.06 14.84 22.69
N PRO A 348 -5.28 15.15 23.17
CA PRO A 348 -6.53 14.61 22.62
C PRO A 348 -6.79 14.91 21.15
N ARG A 349 -6.20 16.00 20.63
CA ARG A 349 -6.37 16.46 19.24
C ARG A 349 -5.59 15.64 18.21
N LEU A 350 -4.63 14.81 18.63
CA LEU A 350 -3.76 14.10 17.69
C LEU A 350 -4.49 12.94 17.04
N GLN A 351 -4.30 12.77 15.73
CA GLN A 351 -4.67 11.55 15.02
C GLN A 351 -3.64 10.44 15.33
N VAL A 352 -4.10 9.24 15.67
CA VAL A 352 -3.24 8.07 15.90
C VAL A 352 -3.31 7.12 14.71
N ILE A 353 -2.15 6.74 14.19
CA ILE A 353 -1.99 5.84 13.04
C ILE A 353 -1.32 4.55 13.50
N GLN A 354 -1.90 3.41 13.11
CA GLN A 354 -1.34 2.07 13.36
C GLN A 354 -0.97 1.38 12.04
N PRO A 355 0.27 0.89 11.87
CA PRO A 355 0.66 0.11 10.72
C PRO A 355 0.02 -1.28 10.72
N VAL A 356 -0.22 -1.80 9.52
CA VAL A 356 -0.87 -3.09 9.26
C VAL A 356 -0.05 -3.85 8.22
N GLY A 357 0.49 -5.01 8.63
CA GLY A 357 1.22 -5.91 7.74
C GLY A 357 0.31 -6.82 6.90
N LEU A 358 0.75 -7.13 5.67
CA LEU A 358 -0.01 -7.88 4.66
C LEU A 358 0.61 -9.21 4.22
N TYR A 359 1.69 -9.62 4.86
CA TYR A 359 2.77 -10.24 4.09
C TYR A 359 2.62 -11.74 3.91
N ARG A 360 2.60 -12.48 5.01
CA ARG A 360 2.65 -13.93 5.01
C ARG A 360 1.90 -14.47 6.20
N TRP A 361 1.33 -15.65 6.01
CA TRP A 361 0.57 -16.38 7.01
C TRP A 361 1.13 -17.80 7.10
N ARG A 362 1.01 -18.40 8.29
CA ARG A 362 1.22 -19.82 8.52
C ARG A 362 0.34 -20.22 9.71
N ASP A 363 -0.22 -21.42 9.69
CA ASP A 363 -1.15 -21.86 10.74
C ASP A 363 -0.43 -22.26 12.04
N THR A 364 0.80 -22.73 11.92
CA THR A 364 1.69 -23.12 13.02
C THR A 364 3.11 -22.64 12.75
N PRO A 365 3.99 -22.54 13.76
CA PRO A 365 5.39 -22.17 13.56
C PRO A 365 6.15 -23.06 12.58
N ASP A 366 5.77 -24.34 12.47
CA ASP A 366 6.41 -25.30 11.58
C ASP A 366 5.76 -25.38 10.18
N ALA A 367 4.60 -24.76 9.98
CA ALA A 367 3.93 -24.74 8.69
C ALA A 367 4.67 -23.84 7.68
N PRO A 368 4.63 -24.19 6.38
CA PRO A 368 5.19 -23.33 5.34
C PRO A 368 4.43 -22.01 5.28
N TRP A 369 5.14 -20.94 4.96
CA TRP A 369 4.53 -19.64 4.72
C TRP A 369 3.71 -19.64 3.43
N HIS A 370 2.53 -19.02 3.48
CA HIS A 370 1.72 -18.71 2.31
C HIS A 370 1.27 -17.24 2.28
N PRO A 371 0.90 -16.71 1.10
CA PRO A 371 0.29 -15.39 0.99
C PRO A 371 -1.01 -15.31 1.79
N VAL A 372 -1.21 -14.21 2.53
CA VAL A 372 -2.41 -14.05 3.35
C VAL A 372 -3.67 -13.92 2.48
N THR A 373 -4.71 -14.66 2.83
CA THR A 373 -6.02 -14.61 2.17
C THR A 373 -6.93 -13.53 2.79
N PRO A 374 -7.97 -13.07 2.08
CA PRO A 374 -8.96 -12.16 2.67
C PRO A 374 -9.65 -12.71 3.91
N VAL A 375 -9.84 -14.03 4.01
CA VAL A 375 -10.48 -14.68 5.17
C VAL A 375 -9.59 -14.55 6.39
N GLU A 376 -8.29 -14.82 6.25
CA GLU A 376 -7.30 -14.67 7.33
C GLU A 376 -7.14 -13.21 7.75
N LEU A 377 -7.07 -12.28 6.79
CA LEU A 377 -7.07 -10.85 7.07
C LEU A 377 -8.29 -10.44 7.90
N ARG A 378 -9.50 -10.88 7.52
CA ARG A 378 -10.72 -10.59 8.30
C ARG A 378 -10.69 -11.20 9.68
N ARG A 379 -10.21 -12.45 9.80
CA ARG A 379 -10.13 -13.17 11.08
C ARG A 379 -9.23 -12.45 12.08
N PHE A 380 -8.10 -11.90 11.63
CA PHE A 380 -7.16 -11.19 12.51
C PHE A 380 -7.55 -9.73 12.70
N TRP A 381 -7.72 -8.99 11.61
CA TRP A 381 -7.81 -7.53 11.67
C TRP A 381 -9.18 -7.02 12.11
N ARG A 382 -10.29 -7.72 11.81
CA ARG A 382 -11.62 -7.26 12.28
C ARG A 382 -11.68 -7.11 13.81
N PRO A 383 -11.36 -8.15 14.62
CA PRO A 383 -11.35 -8.00 16.07
C PRO A 383 -10.24 -7.07 16.58
N PHE A 384 -9.08 -6.99 15.88
CA PHE A 384 -8.04 -6.02 16.23
C PHE A 384 -8.59 -4.59 16.16
N LEU A 385 -9.16 -4.22 15.01
CA LEU A 385 -9.69 -2.89 14.77
C LEU A 385 -10.79 -2.54 15.79
N ALA A 386 -11.66 -3.51 16.11
CA ALA A 386 -12.75 -3.33 17.08
C ALA A 386 -12.26 -3.11 18.52
N THR A 387 -11.11 -3.68 18.88
CA THR A 387 -10.53 -3.59 20.22
C THR A 387 -9.77 -2.27 20.44
N ALA A 388 -9.41 -1.56 19.37
CA ALA A 388 -8.57 -0.37 19.43
C ALA A 388 -9.30 0.91 18.94
N PRO A 389 -10.35 1.36 19.64
CA PRO A 389 -11.17 2.50 19.21
C PRO A 389 -10.40 3.82 19.13
N HIS A 390 -9.29 4.01 19.86
CA HIS A 390 -8.52 5.26 19.85
C HIS A 390 -7.61 5.41 18.63
N ILE A 391 -7.46 4.37 17.81
CA ILE A 391 -6.75 4.45 16.52
C ILE A 391 -7.68 5.07 15.48
N ASP A 392 -7.23 6.11 14.78
CA ASP A 392 -8.06 6.82 13.80
C ASP A 392 -7.85 6.30 12.37
N ALA A 393 -6.63 5.84 12.07
CA ALA A 393 -6.25 5.36 10.75
C ALA A 393 -5.37 4.10 10.83
N TYR A 394 -5.58 3.20 9.87
CA TYR A 394 -4.75 2.02 9.68
C TYR A 394 -3.91 2.18 8.43
N LEU A 395 -2.60 2.10 8.59
CA LEU A 395 -1.62 2.31 7.53
C LEU A 395 -1.12 0.97 7.01
N VAL A 396 -1.64 0.59 5.85
CA VAL A 396 -1.35 -0.70 5.23
C VAL A 396 -0.02 -0.62 4.50
N ILE A 397 0.94 -1.45 4.87
CA ILE A 397 2.23 -1.48 4.17
C ILE A 397 2.09 -2.41 2.95
N ASP A 398 2.44 -1.92 1.76
CA ASP A 398 2.12 -2.61 0.52
C ASP A 398 2.89 -3.92 0.32
N GLY A 399 4.11 -4.02 0.84
CA GLY A 399 4.97 -5.20 0.83
C GLY A 399 5.68 -5.48 -0.50
N VAL A 400 5.57 -4.57 -1.47
CA VAL A 400 6.09 -4.77 -2.83
C VAL A 400 7.60 -4.55 -2.88
N GLY A 401 8.09 -3.51 -2.22
CA GLY A 401 9.52 -3.21 -2.03
C GLY A 401 10.24 -4.24 -1.18
N THR A 402 9.63 -4.75 -0.12
CA THR A 402 10.21 -5.79 0.75
C THR A 402 10.17 -7.19 0.16
N GLY A 403 9.56 -7.37 -1.01
CA GLY A 403 9.36 -8.68 -1.64
C GLY A 403 8.46 -9.60 -0.82
N LEU A 404 7.64 -9.01 0.05
CA LEU A 404 6.73 -9.71 0.95
C LEU A 404 5.39 -10.00 0.27
N ALA A 405 4.95 -9.14 -0.65
CA ALA A 405 3.73 -9.32 -1.43
C ALA A 405 3.90 -8.77 -2.87
N PRO A 406 3.54 -9.55 -3.91
CA PRO A 406 3.36 -9.02 -5.26
C PRO A 406 2.23 -7.97 -5.35
N LEU A 407 2.23 -7.18 -6.44
CA LEU A 407 1.29 -6.09 -6.63
C LEU A 407 -0.18 -6.56 -6.68
N ALA A 408 -0.42 -7.74 -7.25
CA ALA A 408 -1.77 -8.30 -7.31
C ALA A 408 -2.31 -8.69 -5.91
N TYR A 409 -1.42 -9.16 -5.03
CA TYR A 409 -1.80 -9.60 -3.68
C TYR A 409 -2.08 -8.40 -2.79
N THR A 410 -1.22 -7.37 -2.88
CA THR A 410 -1.45 -6.14 -2.12
C THR A 410 -2.74 -5.43 -2.56
N ASP A 411 -3.14 -5.48 -3.84
CA ASP A 411 -4.44 -4.94 -4.31
C ASP A 411 -5.63 -5.60 -3.59
N GLN A 412 -5.63 -6.93 -3.48
CA GLN A 412 -6.69 -7.67 -2.82
C GLN A 412 -6.67 -7.49 -1.29
N ALA A 413 -5.50 -7.51 -0.68
CA ALA A 413 -5.33 -7.30 0.75
C ALA A 413 -5.78 -5.89 1.16
N GLN A 414 -5.41 -4.87 0.38
CA GLN A 414 -5.85 -3.49 0.58
C GLN A 414 -7.36 -3.35 0.37
N ALA A 415 -7.96 -4.02 -0.62
CA ALA A 415 -9.41 -4.03 -0.79
C ALA A 415 -10.13 -4.62 0.43
N CYS A 416 -9.59 -5.70 1.00
CA CYS A 416 -10.12 -6.34 2.21
C CYS A 416 -10.05 -5.40 3.43
N LEU A 417 -8.88 -4.79 3.68
CA LEU A 417 -8.70 -3.86 4.78
C LEU A 417 -9.51 -2.57 4.61
N ARG A 418 -9.71 -2.09 3.37
CA ARG A 418 -10.61 -0.97 3.10
C ARG A 418 -12.02 -1.29 3.54
N ALA A 419 -12.53 -2.46 3.19
CA ALA A 419 -13.86 -2.89 3.62
C ALA A 419 -13.96 -2.96 5.16
N LEU A 420 -12.95 -3.49 5.84
CA LEU A 420 -12.90 -3.54 7.31
C LEU A 420 -12.84 -2.14 7.94
N CYS A 421 -12.08 -1.21 7.37
CA CYS A 421 -12.04 0.17 7.85
C CYS A 421 -13.36 0.90 7.58
N ASP A 422 -14.01 0.65 6.42
CA ASP A 422 -15.34 1.20 6.09
C ASP A 422 -16.40 0.68 7.10
N GLU A 423 -16.37 -0.62 7.45
CA GLU A 423 -17.24 -1.24 8.45
C GLU A 423 -17.12 -0.57 9.84
N GLN A 424 -15.95 -0.03 10.17
CA GLN A 424 -15.67 0.56 11.49
C GLN A 424 -15.54 2.09 11.50
N GLY A 425 -15.81 2.75 10.36
CA GLY A 425 -15.68 4.20 10.24
C GLY A 425 -14.25 4.72 10.41
N LYS A 426 -13.24 3.92 10.04
CA LYS A 426 -11.81 4.25 10.17
C LYS A 426 -11.22 4.70 8.84
N GLU A 427 -10.17 5.52 8.90
CA GLU A 427 -9.37 5.80 7.71
C GLU A 427 -8.46 4.61 7.37
N MET A 428 -8.21 4.42 6.08
CA MET A 428 -7.22 3.46 5.61
C MET A 428 -6.19 4.23 4.80
N TRP A 429 -4.95 4.21 5.25
CA TRP A 429 -3.81 4.74 4.53
C TRP A 429 -3.03 3.58 3.92
N THR A 430 -2.16 3.87 2.96
CA THR A 430 -1.20 2.90 2.45
C THR A 430 0.18 3.49 2.46
N ASP A 431 1.13 2.71 2.95
CA ASP A 431 2.55 2.94 2.78
C ASP A 431 3.04 2.17 1.55
N VAL A 432 3.52 2.93 0.57
CA VAL A 432 4.07 2.42 -0.68
C VAL A 432 5.59 2.51 -0.61
N GLU A 433 6.23 1.36 -0.60
CA GLU A 433 7.68 1.28 -0.58
C GLU A 433 8.26 1.86 -1.88
N CYS A 434 9.26 2.74 -1.78
CA CYS A 434 9.90 3.39 -2.92
C CYS A 434 11.32 2.86 -3.22
N ALA A 435 11.65 1.71 -2.63
CA ALA A 435 12.84 0.94 -2.88
C ALA A 435 12.56 -0.55 -2.70
N GLU A 436 13.37 -1.38 -3.34
CA GLU A 436 13.51 -2.79 -2.99
C GLU A 436 14.33 -2.86 -1.70
N MET A 437 13.81 -3.53 -0.68
CA MET A 437 14.38 -3.63 0.66
C MET A 437 14.38 -5.10 1.10
N GLY A 438 15.35 -5.52 1.88
CA GLY A 438 15.53 -6.93 2.30
C GLY A 438 16.85 -7.49 1.79
N GLN A 439 16.80 -8.43 0.82
CA GLN A 439 18.02 -9.06 0.28
C GLN A 439 18.93 -8.07 -0.45
N ARG A 440 18.35 -7.03 -1.02
CA ARG A 440 19.05 -5.94 -1.72
C ARG A 440 18.37 -4.63 -1.38
N TYR A 441 19.16 -3.56 -1.43
CA TYR A 441 18.65 -2.19 -1.28
C TYR A 441 18.76 -1.47 -2.62
N VAL A 442 17.67 -1.49 -3.40
CA VAL A 442 17.64 -0.96 -4.79
C VAL A 442 16.56 0.11 -4.93
N PHE A 443 16.96 1.32 -5.29
CA PHE A 443 16.06 2.43 -5.56
C PHE A 443 15.05 2.09 -6.66
N TYR A 444 13.79 2.45 -6.47
CA TYR A 444 12.82 2.35 -7.54
C TYR A 444 13.08 3.40 -8.62
N THR A 445 12.67 3.06 -9.85
CA THR A 445 12.38 4.06 -10.86
C THR A 445 10.93 4.49 -10.72
N ILE A 446 10.55 5.63 -11.32
CA ILE A 446 9.13 6.03 -11.35
C ILE A 446 8.25 4.96 -12.03
N GLY A 447 8.79 4.16 -12.94
CA GLY A 447 8.08 3.05 -13.58
C GLY A 447 7.72 1.93 -12.60
N ARG A 448 8.56 1.65 -11.59
CA ARG A 448 8.28 0.68 -10.52
C ARG A 448 7.36 1.23 -9.44
N LEU A 449 7.46 2.54 -9.13
CA LEU A 449 6.65 3.17 -8.08
C LEU A 449 5.17 3.38 -8.48
N VAL A 450 4.91 3.84 -9.70
CA VAL A 450 3.55 4.21 -10.16
C VAL A 450 2.51 3.07 -10.00
N PRO A 451 2.80 1.81 -10.33
CA PRO A 451 1.86 0.70 -10.14
C PRO A 451 1.38 0.55 -8.69
N SER A 452 2.29 0.63 -7.70
CA SER A 452 1.91 0.61 -6.29
C SER A 452 1.04 1.82 -5.91
N LEU A 453 1.36 3.01 -6.42
CA LEU A 453 0.50 4.19 -6.25
C LEU A 453 -0.90 3.98 -6.84
N GLU A 454 -1.01 3.34 -8.00
CA GLU A 454 -2.28 3.06 -8.66
C GLU A 454 -3.11 1.99 -7.93
N VAL A 455 -2.49 1.03 -7.27
CA VAL A 455 -3.19 0.09 -6.38
C VAL A 455 -3.67 0.82 -5.13
N ALA A 456 -2.75 1.52 -4.45
CA ALA A 456 -3.07 2.26 -3.24
C ALA A 456 -4.17 3.29 -3.45
N ALA A 457 -4.20 3.98 -4.60
CA ALA A 457 -5.23 4.95 -4.96
C ALA A 457 -6.65 4.40 -5.12
N ARG A 458 -6.80 3.08 -5.27
CA ARG A 458 -8.12 2.42 -5.34
C ARG A 458 -8.76 2.28 -3.97
N HIS A 459 -7.93 2.19 -2.93
CA HIS A 459 -8.37 1.76 -1.59
C HIS A 459 -8.14 2.83 -0.54
N ALA A 460 -6.98 3.45 -0.55
CA ALA A 460 -6.54 4.34 0.52
C ALA A 460 -7.13 5.74 0.44
N SER A 461 -7.40 6.33 1.60
CA SER A 461 -7.70 7.77 1.75
C SER A 461 -6.42 8.62 1.70
N ARG A 462 -5.27 8.05 2.09
CA ARG A 462 -3.94 8.66 1.94
C ARG A 462 -2.88 7.64 1.54
N ILE A 463 -1.89 8.08 0.79
CA ILE A 463 -0.74 7.28 0.36
C ILE A 463 0.51 7.98 0.84
N VAL A 464 1.34 7.28 1.60
CA VAL A 464 2.68 7.73 1.99
C VAL A 464 3.72 6.79 1.40
N ALA A 465 4.98 7.19 1.43
CA ALA A 465 6.08 6.31 1.04
C ALA A 465 7.09 6.08 2.16
N PHE A 466 7.51 4.84 2.32
CA PHE A 466 8.74 4.46 3.01
C PHE A 466 9.88 4.30 1.97
N ASP A 467 10.86 5.20 1.95
CA ASP A 467 10.99 6.41 2.76
C ASP A 467 11.57 7.59 1.97
N TYR A 468 11.33 8.82 2.44
CA TYR A 468 11.75 10.01 1.71
C TYR A 468 13.25 10.24 1.80
N ILE A 469 13.81 10.26 3.01
CA ILE A 469 15.18 10.74 3.19
C ILE A 469 16.21 9.75 2.59
N ASN A 470 15.97 8.44 2.66
CA ASN A 470 16.90 7.46 2.09
C ASN A 470 16.69 7.24 0.58
N TYR A 471 15.48 7.39 0.04
CA TYR A 471 15.17 6.94 -1.33
C TYR A 471 14.51 7.95 -2.27
N LEU A 472 13.93 9.05 -1.77
CA LEU A 472 13.22 10.04 -2.59
C LEU A 472 13.78 11.46 -2.49
N SER A 473 14.58 11.80 -1.47
CA SER A 473 15.16 13.13 -1.35
C SER A 473 16.20 13.35 -2.45
N PRO A 474 16.12 14.45 -3.22
CA PRO A 474 17.15 14.78 -4.20
C PRO A 474 18.45 15.25 -3.54
N ASN A 475 18.40 15.55 -2.23
CA ASN A 475 19.51 16.10 -1.47
C ASN A 475 20.23 15.05 -0.63
N ASN A 476 19.83 13.78 -0.67
CA ASN A 476 20.48 12.72 0.09
C ASN A 476 21.86 12.29 -0.44
N GLY A 477 22.32 12.90 -1.54
CA GLY A 477 23.62 12.64 -2.14
C GLY A 477 23.67 11.42 -3.06
N ARG A 478 22.54 10.75 -3.29
CA ARG A 478 22.46 9.56 -4.14
C ARG A 478 21.72 9.87 -5.43
N GLU A 479 22.43 9.71 -6.53
CA GLU A 479 21.91 9.99 -7.87
C GLU A 479 20.60 9.23 -8.21
N PRO A 480 20.42 7.94 -7.85
CA PRO A 480 19.13 7.26 -8.05
C PRO A 480 17.95 7.92 -7.34
N SER A 481 18.15 8.44 -6.13
CA SER A 481 17.12 9.14 -5.35
C SER A 481 16.68 10.43 -6.05
N ARG A 482 17.65 11.22 -6.54
CA ARG A 482 17.39 12.43 -7.34
C ARG A 482 16.57 12.11 -8.60
N ARG A 483 16.92 11.04 -9.32
CA ARG A 483 16.14 10.60 -10.50
C ARG A 483 14.71 10.18 -10.14
N LEU A 484 14.52 9.48 -9.02
CA LEU A 484 13.18 9.11 -8.57
C LEU A 484 12.35 10.36 -8.21
N TYR A 485 12.94 11.33 -7.51
CA TYR A 485 12.30 12.62 -7.21
C TYR A 485 11.85 13.35 -8.48
N GLU A 486 12.76 13.52 -9.44
CA GLU A 486 12.48 14.20 -10.71
C GLU A 486 11.41 13.46 -11.53
N GLY A 487 11.48 12.13 -11.56
CA GLY A 487 10.49 11.26 -12.19
C GLY A 487 9.11 11.39 -11.56
N TYR A 488 9.03 11.41 -10.23
CA TYR A 488 7.78 11.60 -9.49
C TYR A 488 7.20 13.00 -9.71
N ALA A 489 8.05 14.04 -9.69
CA ALA A 489 7.64 15.42 -10.00
C ALA A 489 7.03 15.52 -11.41
N ALA A 490 7.65 14.89 -12.41
CA ALA A 490 7.16 14.85 -13.78
C ALA A 490 5.83 14.07 -13.90
N TYR A 491 5.73 12.94 -13.21
CA TYR A 491 4.51 12.15 -13.13
C TYR A 491 3.33 12.95 -12.57
N ARG A 492 3.54 13.66 -11.45
CA ARG A 492 2.52 14.52 -10.84
C ARG A 492 2.04 15.62 -11.78
N ARG A 493 2.96 16.34 -12.44
CA ARG A 493 2.61 17.36 -13.44
C ARG A 493 1.79 16.79 -14.60
N ARG A 494 2.08 15.55 -15.03
CA ARG A 494 1.34 14.88 -16.09
C ARG A 494 -0.10 14.54 -15.66
N LEU A 495 -0.31 14.14 -14.40
CA LEU A 495 -1.65 13.88 -13.87
C LEU A 495 -2.48 15.16 -13.75
N ALA A 496 -1.87 16.28 -13.32
CA ALA A 496 -2.57 17.56 -13.20
C ALA A 496 -3.04 18.17 -14.53
N ARG A 497 -2.55 17.68 -15.68
CA ARG A 497 -2.95 18.13 -17.03
C ARG A 497 -4.05 17.27 -17.68
N ARG A 498 -4.43 16.17 -17.04
CA ARG A 498 -5.49 15.27 -17.52
C ARG A 498 -6.80 15.61 -16.84
#